data_AF-A0A4Y2QG44-F1
#
_entry.id   AF-A0A4Y2QG44-F1
#
_cell.length_a   1.000
_cell.length_b   1.000
_cell.length_c   1.000
_cell.angle_alpha   90.00
_cell.angle_beta   90.00
_cell.angle_gamma   90.00
#
_symmetry.space_group_name_H-M   'P 1'
#
loop_
_entity.id
_entity.type
_entity.pdbx_description
1 polymer ?
#
loop_
_entity_poly.entity_id
_entity_poly.type
_entity_poly.pdbx_seq_one_letter_code
_entity_poly.pdbx_strand_id
1 'polypeptide(L)'
;MELILNRPLQWLVCQLHANELPLRHLSTHVYRTTTGLRSLTGEIRKSLVGCEKLSVVSIPIENTLCEVTNKKDLSTDQLYLIEICEVINCWHCRESLSKMIPGKVCHARWLRIACRILRFNVTHENSSDALLTLTTFIAKVYASMWFKIKTKP
;
A
#
# COMPACT_ATOMS: atom_id res chain seq x y z
N MET A 1 10.15 0.55 28.37
CA MET A 1 9.43 -0.24 27.33
C MET A 1 10.41 -1.10 26.54
N GLU A 2 11.48 -0.56 25.95
CA GLU A 2 12.50 -1.34 25.23
C GLU A 2 13.25 -2.34 26.14
N LEU A 3 13.64 -1.93 27.35
CA LEU A 3 14.25 -2.82 28.36
C LEU A 3 13.35 -4.00 28.76
N ILE A 4 12.03 -3.82 28.75
CA ILE A 4 11.05 -4.86 29.09
C ILE A 4 10.84 -5.82 27.90
N LEU A 5 10.92 -5.28 26.68
CA LEU A 5 10.70 -6.03 25.45
C LEU A 5 11.98 -6.61 24.85
N ASN A 6 13.14 -6.29 25.44
CA ASN A 6 14.49 -6.64 25.02
C ASN A 6 14.76 -6.40 23.52
N ARG A 7 14.26 -5.28 22.98
CA ARG A 7 14.36 -4.95 21.55
C ARG A 7 14.33 -3.44 21.27
N PRO A 8 15.10 -2.95 20.27
CA PRO A 8 15.22 -1.53 19.96
C PRO A 8 14.02 -1.01 19.15
N LEU A 9 12.92 -0.70 19.83
CA LEU A 9 11.71 -0.15 19.21
C LEU A 9 11.96 1.17 18.47
N GLN A 10 12.89 2.00 18.92
CA GLN A 10 13.25 3.26 18.29
C GLN A 10 13.77 3.01 16.87
N TRP A 11 14.66 2.03 16.69
CA TRP A 11 15.20 1.68 15.36
C TRP A 11 14.11 1.17 14.43
N LEU A 12 13.20 0.35 14.93
CA LEU A 12 12.03 -0.10 14.17
C LEU A 12 11.17 1.08 13.69
N VAL A 13 10.88 2.04 14.58
CA VAL A 13 10.09 3.24 14.22
C VAL A 13 10.83 4.09 13.20
N CYS A 14 12.14 4.31 13.38
CA CYS A 14 12.96 5.08 12.44
C CYS A 14 12.99 4.42 11.04
N GLN A 15 13.16 3.10 10.97
CA GLN A 15 13.16 2.37 9.69
C GLN A 15 11.80 2.42 9.00
N LEU A 16 10.71 2.25 9.75
CA LEU A 16 9.36 2.39 9.20
C LEU A 16 9.12 3.80 8.67
N HIS A 17 9.54 4.83 9.41
CA HIS A 17 9.41 6.21 8.96
C HIS A 17 10.26 6.50 7.71
N ALA A 18 11.49 5.99 7.66
CA ALA A 18 12.35 6.09 6.48
C ALA A 18 11.72 5.43 5.25
N ASN A 19 11.03 4.30 5.42
CA ASN A 19 10.30 3.62 4.34
C ASN A 19 9.11 4.43 3.80
N GLU A 20 8.52 5.32 4.62
CA GLU A 20 7.44 6.21 4.17
C GLU A 20 7.94 7.37 3.28
N LEU A 21 9.20 7.77 3.39
CA LEU A 21 9.74 8.96 2.71
C LEU A 21 9.72 8.84 1.17
N PRO A 22 10.18 7.73 0.55
CA PRO A 22 10.13 7.59 -0.90
C PRO A 22 8.70 7.56 -1.45
N LEU A 23 7.79 6.88 -0.75
CA LEU A 23 6.37 6.86 -1.12
C LEU A 23 5.77 8.26 -1.07
N ARG A 24 6.10 9.03 -0.03
CA ARG A 24 5.69 10.44 0.10
C ARG A 24 6.23 11.27 -1.05
N HIS A 25 7.52 11.14 -1.38
CA HIS A 25 8.13 11.89 -2.47
C HIS A 25 7.48 11.57 -3.83
N LEU A 26 7.36 10.28 -4.16
CA LEU A 26 6.74 9.83 -5.41
C LEU A 26 5.27 10.25 -5.50
N SER A 27 4.53 10.12 -4.39
CA SER A 27 3.16 10.63 -4.30
C SER A 27 3.11 12.12 -4.57
N THR A 28 3.95 12.93 -3.91
CA THR A 28 3.97 14.38 -4.17
C THR A 28 4.32 14.73 -5.60
N HIS A 29 5.22 13.99 -6.24
CA HIS A 29 5.54 14.17 -7.66
C HIS A 29 4.34 13.83 -8.54
N VAL A 30 3.70 12.67 -8.37
CA VAL A 30 2.52 12.29 -9.17
C VAL A 30 1.36 13.29 -8.97
N TYR A 31 1.19 13.80 -7.76
CA TYR A 31 0.20 14.84 -7.46
C TYR A 31 0.59 16.25 -7.92
N ARG A 32 1.89 16.54 -8.17
CA ARG A 32 2.39 17.88 -8.60
C ARG A 32 2.74 17.96 -10.09
N THR A 33 3.30 16.94 -10.70
CA THR A 33 3.70 16.96 -12.12
C THR A 33 2.48 16.96 -13.05
N THR A 34 1.30 16.61 -12.52
CA THR A 34 -0.01 16.76 -13.16
C THR A 34 -0.60 18.18 -13.09
N THR A 35 0.18 19.20 -12.67
CA THR A 35 -0.27 20.62 -12.60
C THR A 35 -0.68 21.20 -13.97
N GLY A 36 -0.38 20.51 -15.08
CA GLY A 36 -0.92 20.82 -16.42
C GLY A 36 -2.38 20.35 -16.67
N LEU A 37 -2.92 19.44 -15.85
CA LEU A 37 -4.29 18.90 -15.99
C LEU A 37 -4.97 18.92 -14.61
N ARG A 38 -5.48 20.09 -14.21
CA ARG A 38 -6.11 20.37 -12.90
C ARG A 38 -7.26 19.42 -12.51
N SER A 39 -7.78 18.62 -13.45
CA SER A 39 -8.83 17.60 -13.23
C SER A 39 -8.31 16.29 -12.62
N LEU A 40 -7.14 15.80 -13.04
CA LEU A 40 -6.67 14.45 -12.71
C LEU A 40 -6.23 14.29 -11.24
N THR A 41 -5.62 15.33 -10.66
CA THR A 41 -5.26 15.35 -9.23
C THR A 41 -6.49 15.33 -8.33
N GLY A 42 -7.55 16.04 -8.75
CA GLY A 42 -8.85 16.04 -8.10
C GLY A 42 -9.52 14.68 -8.24
N GLU A 43 -9.52 14.10 -9.45
CA GLU A 43 -10.11 12.80 -9.73
C GLU A 43 -9.39 11.67 -8.99
N ILE A 44 -8.06 11.52 -9.03
CA ILE A 44 -7.38 10.44 -8.29
C ILE A 44 -7.65 10.59 -6.79
N ARG A 45 -7.52 11.79 -6.23
CA ARG A 45 -7.78 12.02 -4.80
C ARG A 45 -9.25 11.81 -4.43
N LYS A 46 -10.20 12.13 -5.33
CA LYS A 46 -11.63 11.87 -5.16
C LYS A 46 -11.95 10.39 -5.34
N SER A 47 -11.32 9.69 -6.27
CA SER A 47 -11.53 8.26 -6.54
C SER A 47 -10.91 7.37 -5.47
N LEU A 48 -9.85 7.85 -4.79
CA LEU A 48 -9.37 7.25 -3.54
C LEU A 48 -10.38 7.38 -2.38
N VAL A 49 -11.41 8.23 -2.51
CA VAL A 49 -12.55 8.32 -1.60
C VAL A 49 -13.69 7.49 -2.21
N GLY A 50 -13.92 6.27 -1.71
CA GLY A 50 -14.93 5.37 -2.28
C GLY A 50 -14.36 4.14 -2.98
N CYS A 51 -13.03 4.03 -3.13
CA CYS A 51 -12.37 2.88 -3.75
C CYS A 51 -12.72 1.53 -3.08
N GLU A 52 -13.16 1.56 -1.83
CA GLU A 52 -13.65 0.39 -1.11
C GLU A 52 -14.91 -0.24 -1.74
N LYS A 53 -15.68 0.51 -2.53
CA LYS A 53 -16.92 0.04 -3.19
C LYS A 53 -16.70 -0.52 -4.60
N LEU A 54 -15.50 -0.34 -5.15
CA LEU A 54 -15.23 -0.71 -6.54
C LEU A 54 -14.91 -2.22 -6.65
N SER A 55 -15.38 -2.84 -7.73
CA SER A 55 -15.13 -4.25 -8.07
C SER A 55 -13.70 -4.44 -8.53
N VAL A 56 -13.11 -5.57 -8.15
CA VAL A 56 -11.71 -5.87 -8.44
C VAL A 56 -11.54 -6.39 -9.88
N VAL A 57 -10.76 -5.68 -10.69
CA VAL A 57 -10.25 -6.07 -12.00
C VAL A 57 -8.72 -6.01 -11.95
N SER A 58 -8.05 -7.17 -12.03
CA SER A 58 -6.61 -7.27 -11.74
C SER A 58 -5.74 -6.86 -12.94
N ILE A 59 -4.74 -6.02 -12.70
CA ILE A 59 -3.64 -5.69 -13.63
C ILE A 59 -2.35 -6.31 -13.07
N PRO A 60 -1.54 -7.02 -13.87
CA PRO A 60 -0.33 -7.67 -13.38
C PRO A 60 0.70 -6.67 -12.92
N ILE A 61 1.25 -6.94 -11.74
CA ILE A 61 2.58 -6.44 -11.38
C ILE A 61 3.33 -7.62 -10.79
N GLU A 62 4.33 -8.10 -11.53
CA GLU A 62 5.26 -9.12 -11.03
C GLU A 62 5.94 -8.57 -9.77
N ASN A 63 5.76 -9.25 -8.63
CA ASN A 63 6.31 -8.80 -7.36
C ASN A 63 6.85 -9.96 -6.53
N THR A 64 8.10 -9.86 -6.10
CA THR A 64 8.70 -10.77 -5.12
C THR A 64 8.41 -10.26 -3.71
N LEU A 65 7.15 -10.38 -3.28
CA LEU A 65 6.80 -10.02 -1.91
C LEU A 65 7.37 -11.09 -0.96
N CYS A 66 8.00 -10.64 0.14
CA CYS A 66 8.62 -11.55 1.10
C CYS A 66 7.55 -12.46 1.73
N GLU A 67 7.79 -13.76 1.83
CA GLU A 67 6.88 -14.69 2.51
C GLU A 67 6.71 -14.25 3.97
N VAL A 68 5.52 -13.71 4.30
CA VAL A 68 5.18 -13.39 5.68
C VAL A 68 4.57 -14.63 6.31
N THR A 69 5.41 -15.35 7.05
CA THR A 69 5.10 -16.62 7.70
C THR A 69 4.11 -16.50 8.86
N ASN A 70 3.96 -15.32 9.47
CA ASN A 70 3.13 -15.15 10.65
C ASN A 70 2.08 -14.03 10.49
N LYS A 71 1.07 -14.29 9.64
CA LYS A 71 -0.04 -13.34 9.37
C LYS A 71 -0.92 -13.03 10.61
N LYS A 72 -0.83 -13.84 11.68
CA LYS A 72 -1.65 -13.73 12.89
C LYS A 72 -1.30 -12.51 13.76
N ASP A 73 -0.06 -12.03 13.67
CA ASP A 73 0.43 -10.89 14.47
C ASP A 73 0.28 -9.55 13.73
N LEU A 74 -0.34 -9.55 12.55
CA LEU A 74 -0.52 -8.36 11.72
C LEU A 74 -1.77 -7.58 12.13
N SER A 75 -1.67 -6.26 12.10
CA SER A 75 -2.88 -5.42 12.17
C SER A 75 -3.73 -5.58 10.92
N THR A 76 -5.01 -5.21 11.00
CA THR A 76 -5.94 -5.27 9.86
C THR A 76 -5.40 -4.53 8.62
N ASP A 77 -4.77 -3.37 8.79
CA ASP A 77 -4.20 -2.60 7.68
C ASP A 77 -2.97 -3.27 7.06
N GLN A 78 -2.16 -3.97 7.85
CA GLN A 78 -0.98 -4.73 7.37
C GLN A 78 -1.40 -6.00 6.66
N LEU A 79 -2.38 -6.71 7.21
CA LEU A 79 -2.97 -7.89 6.58
C LEU A 79 -3.65 -7.50 5.26
N TYR A 80 -4.32 -6.35 5.19
CA TYR A 80 -4.83 -5.84 3.92
C TYR A 80 -3.72 -5.60 2.90
N LEU A 81 -2.62 -4.94 3.30
CA LEU A 81 -1.50 -4.66 2.41
C LEU A 81 -0.91 -5.94 1.83
N ILE A 82 -0.78 -7.00 2.63
CA ILE A 82 -0.22 -8.25 2.13
C ILE A 82 -1.18 -8.96 1.16
N GLU A 83 -2.46 -9.06 1.53
CA GLU A 83 -3.44 -9.74 0.69
C GLU A 83 -3.62 -9.03 -0.65
N ILE A 84 -3.65 -7.70 -0.67
CA ILE A 84 -3.81 -6.98 -1.93
C ILE A 84 -2.58 -7.08 -2.84
N CYS A 85 -1.38 -7.11 -2.27
CA CYS A 85 -0.17 -7.34 -3.06
C CYS A 85 -0.08 -8.79 -3.57
N GLU A 86 -0.56 -9.78 -2.80
CA GLU A 86 -0.69 -11.17 -3.26
C GLU A 86 -1.67 -11.26 -4.44
N VAL A 87 -2.81 -10.56 -4.38
CA VAL A 87 -3.79 -10.52 -5.49
C VAL A 87 -3.20 -9.88 -6.75
N ILE A 88 -2.45 -8.79 -6.60
CA ILE A 88 -1.76 -8.12 -7.72
C ILE A 88 -0.73 -9.05 -8.37
N ASN A 89 -0.04 -9.87 -7.58
CA ASN A 89 0.99 -10.78 -8.08
C ASN A 89 0.41 -12.06 -8.70
N CYS A 90 -0.57 -12.68 -8.02
CA CYS A 90 -1.12 -13.99 -8.38
C CYS A 90 -2.36 -13.91 -9.28
N TRP A 91 -2.82 -12.71 -9.65
CA TRP A 91 -3.98 -12.45 -10.51
C TRP A 91 -5.34 -12.94 -10.01
N HIS A 92 -5.38 -13.75 -8.95
CA HIS A 92 -6.60 -14.32 -8.43
C HIS A 92 -7.12 -13.47 -7.27
N CYS A 93 -8.17 -12.69 -7.52
CA CYS A 93 -8.85 -11.95 -6.47
C CYS A 93 -9.61 -12.92 -5.56
N ARG A 94 -9.14 -13.10 -4.32
CA ARG A 94 -9.92 -13.83 -3.31
C ARG A 94 -11.18 -13.05 -2.97
N GLU A 95 -12.29 -13.75 -2.80
CA GLU A 95 -13.54 -13.18 -2.27
C GLU A 95 -13.37 -12.54 -0.88
N SER A 96 -12.34 -12.91 -0.11
CA SER A 96 -12.01 -12.25 1.15
C SER A 96 -11.63 -10.78 0.96
N LEU A 97 -10.97 -10.45 -0.16
CA LEU A 97 -10.48 -9.10 -0.45
C LEU A 97 -11.60 -8.15 -0.91
N SER A 98 -12.68 -8.68 -1.51
CA SER A 98 -13.86 -7.88 -1.84
C SER A 98 -14.63 -7.46 -0.58
N LYS A 99 -14.52 -8.24 0.50
CA LYS A 99 -15.12 -7.98 1.81
C LYS A 99 -14.24 -7.13 2.73
N MET A 100 -12.93 -7.04 2.46
CA MET A 100 -12.03 -6.20 3.25
C MET A 100 -12.13 -4.73 2.87
N ILE A 101 -12.57 -3.92 3.83
CA ILE A 101 -12.59 -2.46 3.70
C ILE A 101 -11.35 -1.90 4.39
N PRO A 102 -10.52 -1.08 3.72
CA PRO A 102 -9.41 -0.39 4.38
C PRO A 102 -9.96 0.51 5.51
N GLY A 103 -9.41 0.36 6.73
CA GLY A 103 -9.99 0.95 7.94
C GLY A 103 -10.06 2.49 7.95
N LYS A 104 -10.83 3.04 8.91
CA LYS A 104 -11.00 4.49 9.13
C LYS A 104 -9.69 5.16 9.55
N VAL A 105 -9.30 6.25 8.89
CA VAL A 105 -8.01 6.96 9.01
C VAL A 105 -7.58 7.21 10.48
N CYS A 106 -6.38 6.74 10.85
CA CYS A 106 -5.67 6.84 12.12
C CYS A 106 -4.17 6.58 11.89
N HIS A 107 -3.35 6.68 12.96
CA HIS A 107 -1.90 7.00 13.05
C HIS A 107 -0.90 6.54 11.96
N ALA A 108 -1.16 5.50 11.15
CA ALA A 108 -0.32 5.09 10.02
C ALA A 108 -0.85 5.62 8.68
N ARG A 109 -0.66 6.93 8.45
CA ARG A 109 -1.24 7.66 7.30
C ARG A 109 -0.78 7.11 5.94
N TRP A 110 0.49 6.75 5.80
CA TRP A 110 1.06 6.32 4.52
C TRP A 110 0.75 4.87 4.17
N LEU A 111 0.70 3.97 5.17
CA LEU A 111 0.25 2.60 4.97
C LEU A 111 -1.14 2.54 4.35
N ARG A 112 -2.07 3.38 4.83
CA ARG A 112 -3.42 3.44 4.26
C ARG A 112 -3.48 4.07 2.88
N ILE A 113 -2.68 5.10 2.62
CA ILE A 113 -2.58 5.68 1.28
C ILE A 113 -2.09 4.60 0.30
N ALA A 114 -1.06 3.82 0.68
CA ALA A 114 -0.57 2.70 -0.11
C ALA A 114 -1.68 1.68 -0.39
N CYS A 115 -2.38 1.21 0.65
CA CYS A 115 -3.51 0.28 0.51
C CYS A 115 -4.61 0.79 -0.44
N ARG A 116 -4.96 2.07 -0.35
CA ARG A 116 -5.99 2.67 -1.23
C ARG A 116 -5.52 2.82 -2.67
N ILE A 117 -4.26 3.16 -2.90
CA ILE A 117 -3.68 3.24 -4.25
C ILE A 117 -3.70 1.86 -4.91
N LEU A 118 -3.26 0.83 -4.18
CA LEU A 118 -3.31 -0.55 -4.67
C LEU A 118 -4.75 -0.97 -4.97
N ARG A 119 -5.71 -0.65 -4.08
CA ARG A 119 -7.13 -0.94 -4.31
C ARG A 119 -7.67 -0.23 -5.54
N PHE A 120 -7.31 1.03 -5.73
CA PHE A 120 -7.75 1.81 -6.89
C PHE A 120 -7.21 1.21 -8.20
N ASN A 121 -5.93 0.85 -8.27
CA ASN A 121 -5.33 0.20 -9.43
C ASN A 121 -6.04 -1.12 -9.80
N VAL A 122 -6.31 -1.93 -8.78
CA VAL A 122 -6.99 -3.23 -8.91
C VAL A 122 -8.47 -3.07 -9.22
N THR A 123 -9.01 -1.87 -9.40
CA THR A 123 -10.44 -1.65 -9.71
C THR A 123 -10.67 -0.94 -11.04
N HIS A 124 -9.60 -0.53 -11.72
CA HIS A 124 -9.68 0.31 -12.91
C HIS A 124 -8.90 -0.34 -14.06
N GLU A 125 -9.61 -0.82 -15.08
CA GLU A 125 -9.04 -1.48 -16.27
C GLU A 125 -8.01 -0.62 -17.00
N ASN A 126 -8.21 0.71 -17.00
CA ASN A 126 -7.33 1.66 -17.68
C ASN A 126 -6.48 2.45 -16.68
N SER A 127 -5.53 1.79 -16.02
CA SER A 127 -4.63 2.46 -15.07
C SER A 127 -3.64 3.36 -15.80
N SER A 128 -3.58 4.64 -15.43
CA SER A 128 -2.59 5.58 -15.99
C SER A 128 -1.15 5.17 -15.66
N ASP A 129 -0.18 5.52 -16.50
CA ASP A 129 1.25 5.22 -16.26
C ASP A 129 1.75 5.72 -14.90
N ALA A 130 1.22 6.87 -14.44
CA ALA A 130 1.53 7.41 -13.12
C ALA A 130 0.98 6.53 -11.98
N LEU A 131 -0.24 6.00 -12.14
CA LEU A 131 -0.84 5.07 -11.18
C LEU A 131 -0.11 3.72 -11.20
N LEU A 132 0.26 3.21 -12.37
CA LEU A 132 1.03 1.98 -12.51
C LEU A 132 2.42 2.12 -11.87
N THR A 133 3.07 3.27 -12.05
CA THR A 133 4.36 3.60 -11.41
C THR A 133 4.24 3.61 -9.89
N LEU A 134 3.20 4.26 -9.35
CA LEU A 134 2.93 4.27 -7.90
C LEU A 134 2.64 2.86 -7.37
N THR A 135 1.78 2.11 -8.04
CA THR A 135 1.37 0.76 -7.61
C THR A 135 2.57 -0.19 -7.64
N THR A 136 3.39 -0.10 -8.70
CA THR A 136 4.63 -0.89 -8.82
C THR A 136 5.60 -0.55 -7.70
N PHE A 137 5.80 0.74 -7.43
CA PHE A 137 6.66 1.18 -6.32
C PHE A 137 6.15 0.66 -4.97
N ILE A 138 4.84 0.75 -4.73
CA ILE A 138 4.24 0.29 -3.48
C ILE A 138 4.43 -1.22 -3.32
N ALA A 139 4.11 -2.00 -4.35
CA ALA A 139 4.18 -3.45 -4.32
C ALA A 139 5.64 -3.93 -4.14
N LYS A 140 6.56 -3.44 -4.98
CA LYS A 140 7.95 -3.92 -5.03
C LYS A 140 8.85 -3.37 -3.93
N VAL A 141 8.65 -2.11 -3.54
CA VAL A 141 9.58 -1.42 -2.63
C VAL A 141 8.94 -1.23 -1.26
N TYR A 142 7.83 -0.48 -1.19
CA TYR A 142 7.25 -0.08 0.09
C TYR A 142 6.77 -1.29 0.92
N ALA A 143 5.97 -2.17 0.33
CA ALA A 143 5.41 -3.33 1.01
C ALA A 143 6.49 -4.33 1.40
N SER A 144 7.37 -4.69 0.45
CA SER A 144 8.50 -5.59 0.69
C SER A 144 9.41 -5.09 1.82
N MET A 145 9.76 -3.81 1.82
CA MET A 145 10.58 -3.22 2.88
C MET A 145 9.84 -3.15 4.22
N TRP A 146 8.55 -2.81 4.22
CA TRP A 146 7.72 -2.77 5.42
C TRP A 146 7.70 -4.11 6.16
N PHE A 147 7.48 -5.20 5.43
CA PHE A 147 7.47 -6.54 6.02
C PHE A 147 8.88 -7.01 6.39
N LYS A 148 9.91 -6.69 5.60
CA LYS A 148 11.31 -6.98 5.95
C LYS A 148 11.74 -6.33 7.26
N ILE A 149 11.39 -5.06 7.48
CA ILE A 149 11.61 -4.33 8.73
C ILE A 149 10.88 -5.01 9.90
N LYS A 150 9.64 -5.45 9.68
CA LYS A 150 8.85 -6.14 10.73
C LYS A 150 9.34 -7.54 11.07
N THR A 151 9.94 -8.26 10.13
CA THR A 151 10.52 -9.61 10.37
C THR A 151 11.85 -9.59 11.11
N LYS A 152 12.51 -8.43 11.22
CA LYS A 152 13.79 -8.25 11.91
C LYS A 152 13.68 -7.14 12.98
N PRO A 153 12.91 -7.37 14.06
CA PRO A 153 12.70 -6.37 15.11
C PRO A 153 13.96 -6.06 15.92
#